data_AF-A0A1M5YJ33-F1
#
_entry.id   AF-A0A1M5YJ33-F1
#
_cell.length_a   1.000
_cell.length_b   1.000
_cell.length_c   1.000
_cell.angle_alpha   90.00
_cell.angle_beta   90.00
_cell.angle_gamma   90.00
#
_symmetry.space_group_name_H-M   'P 1'
#
loop_
_entity.id
_entity.type
_entity.pdbx_description
1 polymer ?
#
loop_
_entity_poly.entity_id
_entity_poly.type
_entity_poly.pdbx_seq_one_letter_code
_entity_poly.pdbx_strand_id
1 'polypeptide(L)'
;MTEQKVSFPPTDFSHTVLPVVNKTVFRMGVAGNYGIDSTDIKWAADQGANYWVWGRGFGKVTDGIKEVIKPDRENHVVAMLGWGYFGWQVRRSVENALRKRCNETRTIRTG
;
A
#
# COMPACT_ATOMS: atom_id res chain seq x y z
N MET A 1 21.90 -7.50 -18.39
CA MET A 1 21.20 -8.19 -17.28
C MET A 1 22.25 -8.69 -16.32
N THR A 2 22.63 -7.86 -15.37
CA THR A 2 23.61 -8.19 -14.33
C THR A 2 22.86 -8.76 -13.14
N GLU A 3 23.07 -10.03 -12.83
CA GLU A 3 22.67 -10.64 -11.56
C GLU A 3 23.29 -9.83 -10.42
N GLN A 4 22.46 -9.09 -9.68
CA GLN A 4 22.89 -8.49 -8.42
C GLN A 4 23.00 -9.61 -7.38
N LYS A 5 24.23 -10.07 -7.19
CA LYS A 5 24.62 -10.96 -6.10
C LYS A 5 24.29 -10.27 -4.78
N VAL A 6 23.23 -10.70 -4.11
CA VAL A 6 22.79 -10.18 -2.81
C VAL A 6 23.92 -10.46 -1.80
N SER A 7 24.68 -9.43 -1.48
CA SER A 7 25.76 -9.47 -0.49
C SER A 7 25.33 -8.65 0.72
N PHE A 8 25.52 -9.23 1.91
CA PHE A 8 25.35 -8.54 3.17
C PHE A 8 26.74 -8.26 3.75
N PRO A 9 27.06 -7.02 4.14
CA PRO A 9 26.23 -5.80 4.05
C PRO A 9 26.19 -5.20 2.62
N PRO A 10 25.16 -4.39 2.29
CA PRO A 10 25.10 -3.64 1.04
C PRO A 10 26.35 -2.76 0.87
N THR A 11 26.91 -2.71 -0.34
CA THR A 11 28.10 -1.90 -0.67
C THR A 11 27.87 -0.38 -0.60
N ASP A 12 26.61 0.07 -0.57
CA ASP A 12 26.22 1.48 -0.51
C ASP A 12 25.05 1.69 0.48
N PHE A 13 25.00 2.87 1.12
CA PHE A 13 23.95 3.30 2.04
C PHE A 13 22.60 3.47 1.34
N SER A 14 22.56 3.73 0.03
CA SER A 14 21.32 3.99 -0.70
C SER A 14 20.31 2.84 -0.66
N HIS A 15 20.76 1.59 -0.44
CA HIS A 15 19.92 0.40 -0.45
C HIS A 15 19.93 -0.36 0.88
N THR A 16 18.89 -1.16 1.09
CA THR A 16 18.79 -2.12 2.19
C THR A 16 17.98 -3.33 1.77
N VAL A 17 18.15 -4.46 2.46
CA VAL A 17 17.27 -5.61 2.28
C VAL A 17 16.16 -5.55 3.32
N LEU A 18 14.91 -5.69 2.89
CA LEU A 18 13.78 -5.81 3.80
C LEU A 18 13.75 -7.24 4.38
N PRO A 19 13.86 -7.43 5.71
CA PRO A 19 14.15 -8.73 6.31
C PRO A 19 13.04 -9.77 6.13
N VAL A 20 11.78 -9.35 6.06
CA VAL A 20 10.63 -10.30 5.95
C VAL A 20 10.35 -10.71 4.51
N VAL A 21 10.53 -9.79 3.56
CA VAL A 21 10.25 -10.05 2.13
C VAL A 21 11.50 -10.41 1.33
N ASN A 22 12.68 -10.31 1.94
CA ASN A 22 13.99 -10.59 1.36
C ASN A 22 14.21 -9.93 -0.01
N LYS A 23 13.79 -8.67 -0.15
CA LYS A 23 13.96 -7.86 -1.36
C LYS A 23 14.85 -6.67 -1.06
N THR A 24 15.75 -6.37 -2.00
CA THR A 24 16.59 -5.17 -1.96
C THR A 24 15.75 -3.97 -2.38
N VAL A 25 15.72 -2.95 -1.53
CA VAL A 25 14.98 -1.70 -1.78
C VAL A 25 15.87 -0.50 -1.58
N PHE A 26 15.53 0.59 -2.26
CA PHE A 26 16.03 1.91 -1.92
C PHE A 26 15.61 2.26 -0.49
N ARG A 27 16.51 2.83 0.31
CA ARG A 27 16.23 3.13 1.73
C ARG A 27 15.14 4.18 1.92
N MET A 28 14.88 5.00 0.91
CA MET A 28 13.79 5.95 0.88
C MET A 28 12.61 5.41 0.06
N GLY A 29 11.43 5.35 0.66
CA GLY A 29 10.19 5.01 -0.06
C GLY A 29 9.48 6.27 -0.56
N VAL A 30 8.76 6.15 -1.68
CA VAL A 30 7.95 7.23 -2.25
C VAL A 30 6.49 7.05 -1.82
N ALA A 31 5.92 8.06 -1.16
CA ALA A 31 4.55 8.02 -0.67
C ALA A 31 3.60 8.87 -1.53
N GLY A 32 2.51 8.24 -1.97
CA GLY A 32 1.54 8.81 -2.91
C GLY A 32 0.62 9.92 -2.37
N ASN A 33 0.92 10.53 -1.22
CA ASN A 33 0.05 11.49 -0.53
C ASN A 33 0.54 12.94 -0.51
N TYR A 34 1.68 13.26 -1.14
CA TYR A 34 2.32 14.58 -1.07
C TYR A 34 2.16 15.43 -2.33
N GLY A 35 0.99 15.38 -2.97
CA GLY A 35 0.72 16.19 -4.16
C GLY A 35 1.39 15.70 -5.45
N ILE A 36 2.05 14.55 -5.41
CA ILE A 36 2.67 13.89 -6.56
C ILE A 36 1.65 13.15 -7.43
N ASP A 37 2.03 12.89 -8.68
CA ASP A 37 1.21 12.20 -9.67
C ASP A 37 1.96 11.02 -10.35
N SER A 38 1.34 10.45 -11.38
CA SER A 38 1.88 9.30 -12.09
C SER A 38 3.17 9.60 -12.87
N THR A 39 3.40 10.83 -13.32
CA THR A 39 4.64 11.24 -13.98
C THR A 39 5.80 11.28 -12.99
N ASP A 40 5.56 11.74 -11.76
CA ASP A 40 6.56 11.72 -10.69
C ASP A 40 6.98 10.30 -10.31
N ILE A 41 6.03 9.35 -10.31
CA ILE A 41 6.34 7.93 -10.03
C ILE A 41 7.27 7.34 -11.09
N LYS A 42 7.02 7.61 -12.37
CA LYS A 42 7.85 7.13 -13.47
C LYS A 42 9.26 7.69 -13.36
N TRP A 43 9.35 9.01 -13.15
CA TRP A 43 10.64 9.67 -12.95
C TRP A 43 11.41 9.09 -11.76
N ALA A 44 10.73 8.88 -10.62
CA ALA A 44 11.36 8.28 -9.44
C ALA A 44 11.85 6.85 -9.71
N ALA A 45 11.09 6.06 -10.46
CA ALA A 45 11.50 4.71 -10.86
C ALA A 45 12.73 4.76 -11.78
N ASP A 46 12.80 5.70 -12.72
CA ASP A 46 13.98 5.92 -13.57
C ASP A 46 15.22 6.33 -12.74
N GLN A 47 15.03 6.95 -11.57
CA GLN A 47 16.11 7.25 -10.61
C GLN A 47 16.46 6.06 -9.69
N GLY A 48 15.81 4.90 -9.85
CA GLY A 48 16.07 3.69 -9.07
C GLY A 48 15.19 3.53 -7.82
N ALA A 49 14.17 4.37 -7.62
CA ALA A 49 13.20 4.16 -6.55
C ALA A 49 12.37 2.90 -6.82
N ASN A 50 12.26 2.03 -5.83
CA ASN A 50 11.54 0.76 -5.99
C ASN A 50 10.65 0.39 -4.80
N TYR A 51 10.53 1.27 -3.81
CA TYR A 51 9.67 1.09 -2.64
C TYR A 51 8.55 2.13 -2.62
N TRP A 52 7.32 1.67 -2.80
CA TRP A 52 6.14 2.51 -2.99
C TRP A 52 5.19 2.40 -1.81
N VAL A 53 4.73 3.52 -1.28
CA VAL A 53 3.62 3.55 -0.32
C VAL A 53 2.34 3.93 -1.05
N TRP A 54 1.39 3.00 -1.09
CA TRP A 54 0.12 3.16 -1.78
C TRP A 54 -1.07 3.00 -0.82
N GLY A 55 -2.12 3.79 -1.00
CA GLY A 55 -3.34 3.72 -0.18
C GLY A 55 -4.59 4.04 -0.99
N ARG A 56 -5.77 3.77 -0.44
CA ARG A 56 -7.05 3.96 -1.15
C ARG A 56 -7.30 5.42 -1.59
N GLY A 57 -6.69 6.40 -0.93
CA GLY A 57 -6.77 7.81 -1.32
C GLY A 57 -5.77 8.23 -2.41
N PHE A 58 -4.87 7.35 -2.85
CA PHE A 58 -3.69 7.73 -3.64
C PHE A 58 -3.96 7.54 -5.15
N GLY A 59 -5.14 7.98 -5.61
CA GLY A 59 -5.61 7.75 -6.98
C GLY A 59 -4.66 8.30 -8.05
N LYS A 60 -4.11 9.50 -7.84
CA LYS A 60 -3.26 10.22 -8.80
C LYS A 60 -1.97 9.48 -9.18
N VAL A 61 -1.43 8.66 -8.28
CA VAL A 61 -0.17 7.90 -8.50
C VAL A 61 -0.42 6.45 -8.91
N THR A 62 -1.67 5.99 -8.88
CA THR A 62 -1.99 4.57 -9.00
C THR A 62 -1.60 4.02 -10.37
N ASP A 63 -1.85 4.76 -11.44
CA ASP A 63 -1.55 4.30 -12.79
C ASP A 63 -0.04 4.33 -13.07
N GLY A 64 0.68 5.35 -12.59
CA GLY A 64 2.15 5.39 -12.60
C GLY A 64 2.77 4.19 -11.88
N ILE A 65 2.28 3.86 -10.68
CA ILE A 65 2.75 2.69 -9.91
C ILE A 65 2.49 1.38 -10.68
N LYS A 66 1.31 1.22 -11.29
CA LYS A 66 1.01 0.02 -12.10
C LYS A 66 1.94 -0.09 -13.30
N GLU A 67 2.22 1.01 -13.98
CA GLU A 67 3.05 1.03 -15.17
C GLU A 67 4.50 0.65 -14.87
N VAL A 68 5.08 1.15 -13.76
CA VAL A 68 6.47 0.80 -13.38
C VAL A 68 6.58 -0.64 -12.86
N ILE A 69 5.55 -1.14 -12.16
CA ILE A 69 5.57 -2.49 -11.59
C ILE A 69 5.30 -3.58 -12.64
N LYS A 70 4.43 -3.32 -13.62
CA LYS A 70 4.01 -4.32 -14.60
C LYS A 70 5.18 -5.00 -15.34
N PRO A 71 6.21 -4.29 -15.84
CA PRO A 71 7.36 -4.91 -16.51
C PRO A 71 8.38 -5.53 -15.55
N ASP A 72 8.48 -5.06 -14.30
CA ASP A 72 9.54 -5.47 -13.35
C ASP A 72 9.03 -5.76 -11.92
N ARG A 73 8.04 -6.66 -11.84
CA ARG A 73 7.31 -6.92 -10.60
C ARG A 73 8.21 -7.41 -9.46
N GLU A 74 9.31 -8.09 -9.77
CA GLU A 74 10.18 -8.70 -8.76
C GLU A 74 11.10 -7.70 -8.07
N ASN A 75 11.45 -6.60 -8.72
CA ASN A 75 12.33 -5.59 -8.13
C ASN A 75 11.58 -4.49 -7.38
N HIS A 76 10.24 -4.47 -7.43
CA HIS A 76 9.42 -3.47 -6.76
C HIS A 76 8.73 -4.02 -5.50
N VAL A 77 8.61 -3.15 -4.49
CA VAL A 77 7.88 -3.42 -3.25
C VAL A 77 6.81 -2.36 -3.06
N VAL A 78 5.58 -2.78 -2.79
CA VAL A 78 4.46 -1.89 -2.48
C VAL A 78 4.01 -2.14 -1.04
N ALA A 79 4.15 -1.12 -0.19
CA ALA A 79 3.56 -1.07 1.13
C ALA A 79 2.17 -0.45 1.06
N MET A 80 1.16 -1.14 1.60
CA MET A 80 -0.20 -0.64 1.65
C MET A 80 -0.41 0.23 2.89
N LEU A 81 -0.67 1.52 2.68
CA LEU A 81 -1.11 2.47 3.69
C LEU A 81 -2.63 2.61 3.65
N GLY A 82 -3.33 1.79 4.41
CA GLY A 82 -4.79 1.84 4.48
C GLY A 82 -5.41 0.65 5.19
N TRP A 83 -6.63 0.88 5.68
CA TRP A 83 -7.55 0.02 6.44
C TRP A 83 -7.24 -1.48 6.44
N GLY A 84 -6.44 -1.93 7.41
CA GLY A 84 -6.81 -3.15 8.14
C GLY A 84 -8.13 -2.88 8.88
N TYR A 85 -8.96 -3.90 9.11
CA TYR A 85 -10.16 -3.76 9.95
C TYR A 85 -9.75 -3.19 11.31
N PHE A 86 -10.00 -1.89 11.55
CA PHE A 86 -9.85 -1.35 12.89
C PHE A 86 -10.97 -1.95 13.74
N GLY A 87 -10.66 -2.50 14.92
CA GLY A 87 -11.65 -3.15 15.78
C GLY A 87 -12.90 -2.28 16.06
N TRP A 88 -12.74 -0.95 16.02
CA TRP A 88 -13.87 -0.01 16.11
C TRP A 88 -14.85 -0.08 14.93
N GLN A 89 -14.39 -0.32 13.69
CA GLN A 89 -15.29 -0.50 12.54
C GLN A 89 -16.08 -1.80 12.62
N VAL A 90 -15.46 -2.86 13.15
CA VAL A 90 -16.13 -4.15 13.39
C VAL A 90 -17.23 -3.94 14.45
N ARG A 91 -16.89 -3.29 15.56
CA ARG A 91 -17.86 -2.91 16.60
C ARG A 91 -19.01 -2.07 16.04
N ARG A 92 -18.72 -1.00 15.30
CA ARG A 92 -19.74 -0.12 14.70
C ARG A 92 -20.64 -0.87 13.71
N SER A 93 -20.09 -1.81 12.94
CA SER A 93 -20.87 -2.63 12.00
C SER A 93 -21.81 -3.58 12.74
N VAL A 94 -21.36 -4.21 13.83
CA VAL A 94 -22.18 -5.07 14.69
C VAL A 94 -23.27 -4.26 15.40
N GLU A 95 -22.92 -3.11 15.99
CA GLU A 95 -23.88 -2.22 16.64
C GLU A 95 -24.97 -1.74 15.65
N ASN A 96 -24.60 -1.40 14.41
CA ASN A 96 -25.55 -1.01 13.38
C ASN A 96 -26.47 -2.16 12.95
N ALA A 97 -25.94 -3.39 12.82
CA ALA A 97 -26.72 -4.57 12.48
C ALA A 97 -27.74 -4.90 13.59
N LEU A 98 -27.33 -4.82 14.86
CA LEU A 98 -28.22 -5.00 16.02
C LEU A 98 -29.32 -3.94 16.08
N ARG A 99 -28.98 -2.66 15.88
CA ARG A 99 -29.97 -1.57 15.84
C ARG A 99 -31.00 -1.77 14.73
N LYS A 100 -30.56 -2.21 13.54
CA LYS A 100 -31.45 -2.44 12.40
C LYS A 100 -32.47 -3.54 12.68
N ARG A 101 -32.04 -4.67 13.24
CA ARG A 101 -32.93 -5.78 13.61
C ARG A 101 -33.84 -5.45 14.80
N CYS A 102 -33.33 -4.70 15.78
CA CYS A 102 -34.13 -4.28 16.94
C CYS A 102 -35.24 -3.29 16.59
N ASN A 103 -35.02 -2.44 15.57
CA ASN A 103 -36.09 -1.58 15.02
C ASN A 103 -37.11 -2.38 14.21
N GLU A 104 -36.69 -3.43 13.52
CA GLU A 104 -37.57 -4.33 12.74
C GLU A 104 -38.53 -5.13 13.65
N THR A 105 -38.10 -5.52 14.85
CA THR A 105 -38.95 -6.22 15.84
C THR A 105 -39.99 -5.30 16.49
N ARG A 106 -39.77 -3.98 16.51
CA ARG A 106 -40.68 -3.02 17.16
C ARG A 106 -41.90 -2.72 16.28
N THR A 107 -41.79 -2.81 14.96
CA THR A 107 -42.91 -2.58 14.03
C THR A 107 -43.95 -3.71 14.04
N ILE A 108 -43.58 -4.93 14.43
CA ILE A 108 -44.46 -6.12 14.41
C ILE A 108 -45.38 -6.19 15.65
N ARG A 109 -45.15 -5.38 16.70
CA ARG A 109 -45.98 -5.35 17.93
C ARG A 109 -46.99 -4.21 18.02
N THR A 110 -47.21 -3.46 16.93
CA THR A 110 -48.12 -2.30 16.89
C THR A 110 -49.14 -2.37 15.74
N GLY A 111 -49.46 -3.59 15.29
CA GLY A 111 -50.54 -3.87 14.33
C GLY A 111 -51.63 -4.69 14.98
#